data_AF-A0AAD9PYF0-F1
#
_entry.id   AF-A0AAD9PYF0-F1
#
_cell.length_a   1.000
_cell.length_b   1.000
_cell.length_c   1.000
_cell.angle_alpha   90.00
_cell.angle_beta   90.00
_cell.angle_gamma   90.00
#
_symmetry.space_group_name_H-M   'P 1'
#
loop_
_entity.id
_entity.type
_entity.pdbx_description
1 polymer ?
#
loop_
_entity_poly.entity_id
_entity_poly.type
_entity_poly.pdbx_seq_one_letter_code
_entity_poly.pdbx_strand_id
1 'polypeptide(L)'
;MPTKSTTLKVPDEVNTILPAYIRKGTAEPQFKEVVKEEWFKQPIQNCPQAVQAEATDTAFFFRRQNEELKSGWTSFNEKHSDTDPEVSTVGYMPIVLTPAHDVNTLKTVVQRIMQVSEHVVLTVDQALFPLLMELKWTLPDYKDTLIVRLGGLHTSMNFLKVLGQHIQGSGLPTIWIESGILGPRTVERALAGKDYNKGTRVHKITLQAMWQLILPQVLAFIAEKDNELKQNLERRTRIPISSTGGIRAQREGLEQLHLYAFHKMLAFFHRYDHTNYARWGAVYLAEVKQLPAEVQAEFDNGNWVVKGSPRRFNQVDPDQGQEWLNGTGKRGGGIVGITRTTAALCRWTLSYNLRAHIAALTREMYRIDDDDHIACNESNPSGNRRDNGDVKKVIELLHQANIFNVNQQADVPERLQNMVTKDLATTQIEESLLKASSLGQEKLDTFVKERLMVPKEDENRKKLRDPLPKNKALTFVSLYEAEKKEREKSAAIKADRTILQRIITAYDAGRRVDLPRILSHELVSVPLATADTNGQL
;
A
#
# COMPACT_ATOMS: atom_id res chain seq x y z
N MET A 1 -6.55 12.16 -45.61
CA MET A 1 -6.22 11.46 -44.36
C MET A 1 -7.50 10.76 -43.90
N PRO A 2 -7.61 9.43 -43.93
CA PRO A 2 -8.80 8.75 -43.41
C PRO A 2 -8.77 8.86 -41.89
N THR A 3 -9.79 9.50 -41.34
CA THR A 3 -10.10 9.48 -39.91
C THR A 3 -10.30 8.03 -39.49
N LYS A 4 -9.35 7.45 -38.74
CA LYS A 4 -9.56 6.19 -38.03
C LYS A 4 -10.75 6.43 -37.10
N SER A 5 -11.90 5.84 -37.41
CA SER A 5 -13.04 5.78 -36.50
C SER A 5 -12.56 5.17 -35.20
N THR A 6 -12.50 5.98 -34.15
CA THR A 6 -12.09 5.63 -32.77
C THR A 6 -13.23 4.95 -32.00
N THR A 7 -14.08 4.19 -32.69
CA THR A 7 -15.11 3.40 -32.02
C THR A 7 -14.51 2.04 -31.66
N LEU A 8 -14.22 1.83 -30.37
CA LEU A 8 -13.86 0.53 -29.82
C LEU A 8 -14.86 -0.52 -30.31
N LYS A 9 -14.39 -1.49 -31.11
CA LYS A 9 -15.21 -2.62 -31.56
C LYS A 9 -15.41 -3.58 -30.40
N VAL A 10 -16.47 -3.38 -29.62
CA VAL A 10 -16.84 -4.28 -28.53
C VAL A 10 -17.48 -5.53 -29.14
N PRO A 11 -16.93 -6.74 -28.90
CA PRO A 11 -17.53 -7.99 -29.36
C PRO A 11 -18.92 -8.22 -28.75
N ASP A 12 -19.81 -8.89 -29.50
CA ASP A 12 -21.14 -9.29 -29.02
C ASP A 12 -21.07 -10.21 -27.79
N GLU A 13 -22.20 -10.33 -27.07
CA GLU A 13 -22.36 -11.24 -25.93
C GLU A 13 -22.12 -12.71 -26.34
N VAL A 14 -20.88 -13.17 -26.17
CA VAL A 14 -20.56 -14.61 -26.26
C VAL A 14 -20.88 -15.24 -24.91
N ASN A 15 -21.78 -16.22 -24.84
CA ASN A 15 -22.03 -16.96 -23.59
C ASN A 15 -21.20 -18.25 -23.49
N THR A 16 -20.51 -18.62 -24.56
CA THR A 16 -19.69 -19.83 -24.64
C THR A 16 -18.38 -19.65 -23.88
N ILE A 17 -18.13 -20.52 -22.92
CA ILE A 17 -16.87 -20.59 -22.18
C ILE A 17 -15.87 -21.44 -22.97
N LEU A 18 -14.69 -20.89 -23.19
CA LEU A 18 -13.61 -21.52 -23.94
C LEU A 18 -12.76 -22.36 -22.97
N PRO A 19 -12.63 -23.69 -23.21
CA PRO A 19 -11.87 -24.54 -22.31
C PRO A 19 -10.38 -24.21 -22.39
N ALA A 20 -9.77 -23.99 -21.23
CA ALA A 20 -8.34 -23.91 -21.05
C ALA A 20 -7.85 -25.30 -20.62
N TYR A 21 -7.22 -26.02 -21.53
CA TYR A 21 -6.64 -27.34 -21.26
C TYR A 21 -5.31 -27.22 -20.49
N ILE A 22 -5.32 -26.52 -19.36
CA ILE A 22 -4.14 -26.31 -18.52
C ILE A 22 -4.40 -26.79 -17.09
N ARG A 23 -3.37 -27.35 -16.46
CA ARG A 23 -3.43 -27.75 -15.06
C ARG A 23 -2.97 -26.57 -14.18
N LYS A 24 -3.91 -25.99 -13.44
CA LYS A 24 -3.63 -24.88 -12.52
C LYS A 24 -2.53 -25.24 -11.52
N GLY A 25 -1.59 -24.33 -11.33
CA GLY A 25 -0.51 -24.42 -10.35
C GLY A 25 0.74 -25.14 -10.83
N THR A 26 0.79 -25.63 -12.07
CA THR A 26 1.93 -26.45 -12.54
C THR A 26 2.87 -25.73 -13.49
N ALA A 27 2.45 -24.65 -14.16
CA ALA A 27 3.33 -23.94 -15.09
C ALA A 27 4.38 -23.10 -14.34
N GLU A 28 5.62 -23.23 -14.78
CA GLU A 28 6.78 -22.45 -14.31
C GLU A 28 7.08 -21.28 -15.27
N PRO A 29 7.76 -20.22 -14.79
CA PRO A 29 8.05 -19.04 -15.59
C PRO A 29 8.70 -19.32 -16.95
N GLN A 30 8.24 -18.61 -17.98
CA GLN A 30 8.82 -18.62 -19.31
C GLN A 30 9.16 -17.19 -19.76
N PHE A 31 10.40 -16.78 -19.51
CA PHE A 31 10.92 -15.49 -19.94
C PHE A 31 11.50 -15.57 -21.36
N LYS A 32 11.58 -14.43 -22.04
CA LYS A 32 12.15 -14.33 -23.39
C LYS A 32 13.68 -14.38 -23.35
N GLU A 33 14.25 -13.65 -22.41
CA GLU A 33 15.67 -13.58 -22.12
C GLU A 33 15.98 -14.23 -20.77
N VAL A 34 17.26 -14.55 -20.57
CA VAL A 34 17.76 -14.97 -19.27
C VAL A 34 17.57 -13.82 -18.28
N VAL A 35 16.93 -14.11 -17.16
CA VAL A 35 16.69 -13.14 -16.10
C VAL A 35 18.02 -12.67 -15.52
N LYS A 36 18.18 -11.35 -15.40
CA LYS A 36 19.43 -10.74 -14.94
C LYS A 36 19.26 -10.14 -13.54
N GLU A 37 20.30 -10.23 -12.72
CA GLU A 37 20.26 -9.79 -11.33
C GLU A 37 20.05 -8.27 -11.22
N GLU A 38 20.61 -7.49 -12.17
CA GLU A 38 20.48 -6.04 -12.24
C GLU A 38 19.04 -5.55 -12.44
N TRP A 39 18.13 -6.38 -12.96
CA TRP A 39 16.72 -6.03 -13.08
C TRP A 39 16.05 -5.85 -11.72
N PHE A 40 16.64 -6.43 -10.68
CA PHE A 40 16.21 -6.34 -9.29
C PHE A 40 17.14 -5.49 -8.45
N LYS A 41 18.02 -4.71 -9.08
CA LYS A 41 18.90 -3.75 -8.41
C LYS A 41 18.75 -2.42 -9.10
N GLN A 42 17.94 -1.51 -8.53
CA GLN A 42 17.76 -0.18 -9.11
C GLN A 42 18.33 0.90 -8.18
N PRO A 43 19.62 1.28 -8.34
CA PRO A 43 20.14 2.51 -7.79
C PRO A 43 19.32 3.69 -8.32
N ILE A 44 19.06 4.67 -7.45
CA ILE A 44 18.28 5.84 -7.83
C ILE A 44 18.98 6.66 -8.93
N GLN A 45 20.31 6.65 -8.97
CA GLN A 45 21.12 7.31 -9.99
C GLN A 45 20.79 6.83 -11.40
N ASN A 46 20.30 5.59 -11.52
CA ASN A 46 19.94 4.98 -12.79
C ASN A 46 18.45 5.21 -13.15
N CYS A 47 17.75 6.08 -12.42
CA CYS A 47 16.35 6.43 -12.67
C CYS A 47 16.16 7.95 -12.59
N PRO A 48 16.30 8.67 -13.73
CA PRO A 48 16.12 10.12 -13.79
C PRO A 48 14.76 10.58 -13.24
N GLN A 49 13.68 9.85 -13.54
CA GLN A 49 12.34 10.15 -13.04
C GLN A 49 12.27 10.09 -11.49
N ALA A 50 13.00 9.16 -10.86
CA ALA A 50 13.08 9.09 -9.39
C ALA A 50 13.87 10.24 -8.78
N VAL A 51 14.98 10.64 -9.42
CA VAL A 51 15.76 11.81 -9.00
C VAL A 51 14.92 13.09 -9.12
N GLN A 52 14.20 13.26 -10.21
CA GLN A 52 13.31 14.41 -10.41
C GLN A 52 12.16 14.42 -9.39
N ALA A 53 11.53 13.28 -9.15
CA ALA A 53 10.46 13.15 -8.16
C ALA A 53 10.93 13.52 -6.74
N GLU A 54 12.12 13.09 -6.33
CA GLU A 54 12.73 13.52 -5.06
C GLU A 54 12.92 15.02 -5.01
N ALA A 55 13.52 15.61 -6.06
CA ALA A 55 13.76 17.05 -6.12
C ALA A 55 12.45 17.85 -6.01
N THR A 56 11.38 17.42 -6.67
CA THR A 56 10.07 18.05 -6.59
C THR A 56 9.43 17.90 -5.22
N ASP A 57 9.48 16.71 -4.60
CA ASP A 57 8.96 16.49 -3.23
C ASP A 57 9.76 17.29 -2.19
N THR A 58 11.07 17.40 -2.36
CA THR A 58 11.93 18.29 -1.57
C THR A 58 11.49 19.75 -1.72
N ALA A 59 11.37 20.24 -2.96
CA ALA A 59 10.99 21.62 -3.22
C ALA A 59 9.63 21.94 -2.59
N PHE A 60 8.69 20.99 -2.60
CA PHE A 60 7.43 21.09 -1.88
C PHE A 60 7.64 21.34 -0.37
N PHE A 61 8.46 20.54 0.32
CA PHE A 61 8.71 20.72 1.76
C PHE A 61 9.37 22.07 2.07
N PHE A 62 10.35 22.49 1.28
CA PHE A 62 11.02 23.79 1.44
C PHE A 62 10.05 24.95 1.25
N ARG A 63 9.28 24.93 0.17
CA ARG A 63 8.32 26.01 -0.14
C ARG A 63 7.23 26.10 0.93
N ARG A 64 6.68 24.96 1.34
CA ARG A 64 5.61 24.87 2.35
C ARG A 64 6.02 25.41 3.73
N GLN A 65 7.31 25.49 4.04
CA GLN A 65 7.81 26.09 5.29
C GLN A 65 7.58 27.61 5.33
N ASN A 66 7.68 28.27 4.17
CA ASN A 66 7.65 29.72 4.04
C ASN A 66 6.30 30.25 3.53
N GLU A 67 5.39 29.38 3.10
CA GLU A 67 4.05 29.76 2.64
C GLU A 67 3.09 30.05 3.81
N GLU A 68 2.46 31.24 3.80
CA GLU A 68 1.37 31.57 4.72
C GLU A 68 0.15 30.64 4.53
N LEU A 69 -0.18 30.30 3.28
CA LEU A 69 -1.26 29.38 2.93
C LEU A 69 -0.71 28.07 2.37
N LYS A 70 -0.43 27.12 3.27
CA LYS A 70 0.21 25.84 2.94
C LYS A 70 -0.66 24.97 2.01
N SER A 71 -0.23 24.78 0.77
CA SER A 71 -0.90 23.88 -0.19
C SER A 71 -0.62 22.39 0.11
N GLY A 72 -1.63 21.51 0.05
CA GLY A 72 -1.41 20.07 0.25
C GLY A 72 -0.52 19.47 -0.86
N TRP A 73 0.14 18.33 -0.58
CA TRP A 73 1.07 17.69 -1.54
C TRP A 73 0.45 17.48 -2.92
N THR A 74 -0.79 16.98 -2.96
CA THR A 74 -1.52 16.74 -4.22
C THR A 74 -1.81 18.04 -4.95
N SER A 75 -2.31 19.08 -4.26
CA SER A 75 -2.56 20.39 -4.87
C SER A 75 -1.30 21.11 -5.33
N PHE A 76 -0.18 20.91 -4.63
CA PHE A 76 1.11 21.42 -5.07
C PHE A 76 1.50 20.78 -6.40
N ASN A 77 1.42 19.46 -6.49
CA ASN A 77 1.80 18.74 -7.71
C ASN A 77 0.85 18.98 -8.87
N GLU A 78 -0.46 19.11 -8.63
CA GLU A 78 -1.42 19.49 -9.67
C GLU A 78 -1.05 20.81 -10.37
N LYS A 79 -0.51 21.78 -9.61
CA LYS A 79 -0.07 23.08 -10.15
C LYS A 79 1.27 23.05 -10.88
N HIS A 80 2.13 22.09 -10.55
CA HIS A 80 3.51 22.02 -11.07
C HIS A 80 3.74 20.80 -11.98
N SER A 81 2.71 20.01 -12.26
CA SER A 81 2.80 18.90 -13.18
C SER A 81 2.73 19.41 -14.62
N ASP A 82 3.72 19.00 -15.40
CA ASP A 82 3.77 19.24 -16.84
C ASP A 82 3.04 18.14 -17.64
N THR A 83 2.53 17.11 -16.95
CA THR A 83 1.88 15.96 -17.58
C THR A 83 0.38 16.20 -17.72
N ASP A 84 -0.10 16.24 -18.97
CA ASP A 84 -1.50 16.52 -19.28
C ASP A 84 -2.05 15.67 -20.44
N PRO A 85 -2.09 14.33 -20.31
CA PRO A 85 -2.64 13.47 -21.35
C PRO A 85 -4.16 13.62 -21.47
N GLU A 86 -4.71 13.12 -22.57
CA GLU A 86 -6.15 13.11 -22.81
C GLU A 86 -6.90 12.22 -21.79
N VAL A 87 -8.18 12.53 -21.59
CA VAL A 87 -9.06 11.73 -20.73
C VAL A 87 -9.27 10.36 -21.38
N SER A 88 -9.16 9.30 -20.59
CA SER A 88 -9.28 7.93 -21.10
C SER A 88 -10.71 7.64 -21.55
N THR A 89 -10.85 7.01 -22.72
CA THR A 89 -12.14 6.48 -23.16
C THR A 89 -12.42 5.14 -22.47
N VAL A 90 -13.60 5.01 -21.87
CA VAL A 90 -14.01 3.79 -21.16
C VAL A 90 -15.08 3.06 -21.96
N GLY A 91 -14.86 1.77 -22.21
CA GLY A 91 -15.84 0.85 -22.77
C GLY A 91 -16.14 -0.28 -21.80
N TYR A 92 -17.39 -0.76 -21.80
CA TYR A 92 -17.79 -1.92 -21.01
C TYR A 92 -17.86 -3.16 -21.89
N MET A 93 -17.12 -4.21 -21.51
CA MET A 93 -17.27 -5.53 -22.15
C MET A 93 -18.50 -6.25 -21.59
N PRO A 94 -19.14 -7.12 -22.40
CA PRO A 94 -20.17 -8.01 -21.90
C PRO A 94 -19.72 -8.85 -20.69
N ILE A 95 -20.61 -8.99 -19.70
CA ILE A 95 -20.30 -9.74 -18.48
C ILE A 95 -20.27 -11.24 -18.76
N VAL A 96 -19.22 -11.91 -18.28
CA VAL A 96 -19.15 -13.37 -18.27
C VAL A 96 -19.70 -13.88 -16.92
N LEU A 97 -20.84 -14.58 -16.95
CA LEU A 97 -21.53 -15.08 -15.76
C LEU A 97 -20.91 -16.36 -15.18
N THR A 98 -19.60 -16.34 -14.95
CA THR A 98 -18.83 -17.45 -14.36
C THR A 98 -17.76 -16.92 -13.41
N PRO A 99 -17.30 -17.71 -12.41
CA PRO A 99 -16.33 -17.23 -11.45
C PRO A 99 -15.00 -16.79 -12.09
N ALA A 100 -14.52 -15.59 -11.74
CA ALA A 100 -13.29 -15.03 -12.32
C ALA A 100 -12.01 -15.84 -12.01
N HIS A 101 -12.02 -16.69 -10.98
CA HIS A 101 -10.88 -17.55 -10.63
C HIS A 101 -10.85 -18.89 -11.38
N ASP A 102 -11.84 -19.14 -12.25
CA ASP A 102 -11.81 -20.24 -13.22
C ASP A 102 -10.93 -19.85 -14.41
N VAL A 103 -10.00 -20.73 -14.75
CA VAL A 103 -9.05 -20.54 -15.83
C VAL A 103 -9.74 -20.50 -17.20
N ASN A 104 -10.85 -21.24 -17.38
CA ASN A 104 -11.65 -21.20 -18.60
C ASN A 104 -12.29 -19.82 -18.80
N THR A 105 -12.77 -19.23 -17.70
CA THR A 105 -13.32 -17.86 -17.69
C THR A 105 -12.25 -16.85 -18.07
N LEU A 106 -11.05 -16.93 -17.44
CA LEU A 106 -9.95 -16.02 -17.77
C LEU A 106 -9.50 -16.15 -19.22
N LYS A 107 -9.37 -17.38 -19.75
CA LYS A 107 -9.06 -17.61 -21.16
C LYS A 107 -10.12 -16.95 -22.07
N THR A 108 -11.39 -17.14 -21.75
CA THR A 108 -12.50 -16.56 -22.51
C THR A 108 -12.43 -15.03 -22.51
N VAL A 109 -12.13 -14.41 -21.36
CA VAL A 109 -11.95 -12.95 -21.24
C VAL A 109 -10.78 -12.46 -22.08
N VAL A 110 -9.60 -13.10 -21.96
CA VAL A 110 -8.41 -12.74 -22.75
C VAL A 110 -8.70 -12.81 -24.24
N GLN A 111 -9.31 -13.90 -24.73
CA GLN A 111 -9.61 -14.05 -26.16
C GLN A 111 -10.59 -12.99 -26.68
N ARG A 112 -11.55 -12.54 -25.87
CA ARG A 112 -12.43 -11.42 -26.26
C ARG A 112 -11.68 -10.10 -26.37
N ILE A 113 -10.77 -9.83 -25.45
CA ILE A 113 -10.00 -8.58 -25.47
C ILE A 113 -9.02 -8.57 -26.65
N MET A 114 -8.43 -9.72 -27.00
CA MET A 114 -7.55 -9.86 -28.16
C MET A 114 -8.27 -9.63 -29.52
N GLN A 115 -9.60 -9.65 -29.57
CA GLN A 115 -10.35 -9.25 -30.78
C GLN A 115 -10.37 -7.73 -30.97
N VAL A 116 -10.06 -6.97 -29.93
CA VAL A 116 -10.09 -5.50 -29.92
C VAL A 116 -8.74 -4.89 -30.26
N SER A 117 -7.65 -5.52 -29.81
CA SER A 117 -6.28 -5.03 -29.98
C SER A 117 -5.30 -6.20 -30.13
N GLU A 118 -4.23 -5.98 -30.90
CA GLU A 118 -3.14 -6.93 -31.11
C GLU A 118 -2.33 -7.17 -29.82
N HIS A 119 -1.95 -6.07 -29.13
CA HIS A 119 -1.39 -6.11 -27.79
C HIS A 119 -2.46 -5.80 -26.75
N VAL A 120 -2.57 -6.65 -25.74
CA VAL A 120 -3.56 -6.55 -24.66
C VAL A 120 -2.85 -6.38 -23.33
N VAL A 121 -3.02 -5.21 -22.72
CA VAL A 121 -2.57 -4.95 -21.35
C VAL A 121 -3.74 -5.22 -20.39
N LEU A 122 -3.56 -6.19 -19.49
CA LEU A 122 -4.57 -6.60 -18.53
C LEU A 122 -4.04 -6.42 -17.10
N THR A 123 -4.58 -5.43 -16.41
CA THR A 123 -4.27 -5.15 -15.00
C THR A 123 -5.24 -5.89 -14.09
N VAL A 124 -4.72 -6.68 -13.15
CA VAL A 124 -5.54 -7.52 -12.27
C VAL A 124 -5.01 -7.55 -10.84
N ASP A 125 -5.86 -7.94 -9.89
CA ASP A 125 -5.42 -8.22 -8.54
C ASP A 125 -4.40 -9.39 -8.46
N GLN A 126 -3.77 -9.53 -7.30
CA GLN A 126 -2.77 -10.57 -7.08
C GLN A 126 -3.35 -11.99 -7.17
N ALA A 127 -4.65 -12.22 -6.94
CA ALA A 127 -5.23 -13.56 -6.98
C ALA A 127 -5.38 -14.06 -8.42
N LEU A 128 -5.69 -13.16 -9.36
CA LEU A 128 -5.85 -13.47 -10.79
C LEU A 128 -4.52 -13.44 -11.55
N PHE A 129 -3.56 -12.62 -11.13
CA PHE A 129 -2.25 -12.49 -11.79
C PHE A 129 -1.54 -13.85 -12.03
N PRO A 130 -1.38 -14.74 -11.03
CA PRO A 130 -0.79 -16.06 -11.21
C PRO A 130 -1.46 -16.90 -12.30
N LEU A 131 -2.79 -16.84 -12.39
CA LEU A 131 -3.57 -17.63 -13.34
C LEU A 131 -3.36 -17.15 -14.77
N LEU A 132 -3.33 -15.83 -14.96
CA LEU A 132 -3.05 -15.24 -16.26
C LEU A 132 -1.60 -15.48 -16.69
N MET A 133 -0.65 -15.46 -15.76
CA MET A 133 0.74 -15.85 -16.05
C MET A 133 0.85 -17.32 -16.47
N GLU A 134 0.15 -18.24 -15.80
CA GLU A 134 0.12 -19.65 -16.23
C GLU A 134 -0.48 -19.82 -17.63
N LEU A 135 -1.56 -19.10 -17.95
CA LEU A 135 -2.13 -19.08 -19.30
C LEU A 135 -1.11 -18.56 -20.31
N LYS A 136 -0.46 -17.42 -20.04
CA LYS A 136 0.57 -16.81 -20.87
C LYS A 136 1.75 -17.75 -21.13
N TRP A 137 2.20 -18.46 -20.11
CA TRP A 137 3.33 -19.40 -20.19
C TRP A 137 2.99 -20.71 -20.90
N THR A 138 1.72 -21.09 -20.95
CA THR A 138 1.30 -22.37 -21.53
C THR A 138 0.81 -22.23 -22.97
N LEU A 139 0.21 -21.09 -23.32
CA LEU A 139 -0.40 -20.86 -24.63
C LEU A 139 0.48 -19.97 -25.50
N PRO A 140 1.00 -20.46 -26.64
CA PRO A 140 1.90 -19.71 -27.52
C PRO A 140 1.33 -18.36 -27.97
N ASP A 141 0.05 -18.33 -28.32
CA ASP A 141 -0.65 -17.13 -28.81
C ASP A 141 -0.60 -15.96 -27.83
N TYR A 142 -0.36 -16.21 -26.54
CA TYR A 142 -0.39 -15.20 -25.47
C TYR A 142 0.98 -14.65 -25.10
N LYS A 143 2.06 -15.31 -25.56
CA LYS A 143 3.42 -15.03 -25.10
C LYS A 143 3.85 -13.59 -25.39
N ASP A 144 3.49 -13.06 -26.55
CA ASP A 144 3.89 -11.71 -26.99
C ASP A 144 2.72 -10.70 -27.01
N THR A 145 1.50 -11.19 -26.99
CA THR A 145 0.28 -10.37 -27.12
C THR A 145 -0.31 -9.97 -25.77
N LEU A 146 -0.33 -10.88 -24.78
CA LEU A 146 -0.91 -10.64 -23.46
C LEU A 146 0.11 -10.08 -22.48
N ILE A 147 -0.01 -8.81 -22.10
CA ILE A 147 0.78 -8.17 -21.05
C ILE A 147 -0.05 -8.14 -19.77
N VAL A 148 0.37 -8.88 -18.75
CA VAL A 148 -0.34 -8.94 -17.46
C VAL A 148 0.33 -7.99 -16.48
N ARG A 149 -0.43 -7.08 -15.85
CA ARG A 149 0.07 -6.16 -14.80
C ARG A 149 -0.58 -6.47 -13.46
N LEU A 150 0.20 -6.32 -12.39
CA LEU A 150 -0.32 -6.31 -11.03
C LEU A 150 -1.05 -4.99 -10.75
N GLY A 151 -2.25 -5.07 -10.19
CA GLY A 151 -3.07 -3.93 -9.84
C GLY A 151 -2.39 -2.99 -8.85
N GLY A 152 -2.29 -1.71 -9.23
CA GLY A 152 -1.56 -0.68 -8.49
C GLY A 152 -2.23 -0.32 -7.16
N LEU A 153 -3.55 -0.26 -7.09
CA LEU A 153 -4.30 -0.02 -5.85
C LEU A 153 -4.06 -1.15 -4.86
N HIS A 154 -4.25 -2.40 -5.30
CA HIS A 154 -4.08 -3.56 -4.42
C HIS A 154 -2.64 -3.73 -3.96
N THR A 155 -1.66 -3.44 -4.84
CA THR A 155 -0.24 -3.37 -4.47
C THR A 155 -0.01 -2.33 -3.38
N SER A 156 -0.53 -1.11 -3.57
CA SER A 156 -0.39 -0.01 -2.60
C SER A 156 -1.04 -0.33 -1.25
N MET A 157 -2.22 -0.96 -1.26
CA MET A 157 -2.91 -1.43 -0.04
C MET A 157 -2.09 -2.48 0.71
N ASN A 158 -1.51 -3.44 0.01
CA ASN A 158 -0.63 -4.43 0.64
C ASN A 158 0.66 -3.79 1.16
N PHE A 159 1.21 -2.80 0.45
CA PHE A 159 2.36 -2.06 0.94
C PHE A 159 2.04 -1.21 2.18
N LEU A 160 0.87 -0.57 2.24
CA LEU A 160 0.39 0.08 3.47
C LEU A 160 0.32 -0.90 4.64
N LYS A 161 -0.07 -2.15 4.39
CA LYS A 161 -0.04 -3.20 5.42
C LYS A 161 1.38 -3.56 5.86
N VAL A 162 2.35 -3.58 4.94
CA VAL A 162 3.78 -3.76 5.28
C VAL A 162 4.27 -2.59 6.15
N LEU A 163 3.98 -1.35 5.74
CA LEU A 163 4.31 -0.16 6.52
C LEU A 163 3.66 -0.23 7.90
N GLY A 164 2.40 -0.67 7.97
CA GLY A 164 1.68 -0.91 9.21
C GLY A 164 2.41 -1.88 10.14
N GLN A 165 2.88 -3.02 9.63
CA GLN A 165 3.70 -3.96 10.41
C GLN A 165 5.02 -3.35 10.87
N HIS A 166 5.67 -2.55 10.02
CA HIS A 166 6.93 -1.88 10.35
C HIS A 166 6.79 -0.87 11.50
N ILE A 167 5.71 -0.08 11.50
CA ILE A 167 5.48 0.98 12.50
C ILE A 167 4.63 0.54 13.69
N GLN A 168 4.07 -0.67 13.68
CA GLN A 168 3.21 -1.12 14.77
C GLN A 168 4.01 -1.13 16.08
N GLY A 169 3.42 -0.57 17.14
CA GLY A 169 4.07 -0.47 18.43
C GLY A 169 5.15 0.62 18.53
N SER A 170 5.43 1.41 17.48
CA SER A 170 6.46 2.47 17.53
C SER A 170 6.05 3.73 18.30
N GLY A 171 4.78 3.83 18.70
CA GLY A 171 4.19 5.04 19.26
C GLY A 171 3.58 5.98 18.21
N LEU A 172 3.95 5.85 16.92
CA LEU A 172 3.30 6.62 15.85
C LEU A 172 1.78 6.38 15.74
N PRO A 173 1.28 5.13 15.82
CA PRO A 173 -0.16 4.89 15.84
C PRO A 173 -0.87 5.58 17.01
N THR A 174 -0.22 5.69 18.17
CA THR A 174 -0.74 6.42 19.33
C THR A 174 -0.88 7.90 19.03
N ILE A 175 0.11 8.52 18.40
CA ILE A 175 0.06 9.92 17.98
C ILE A 175 -1.11 10.17 17.01
N TRP A 176 -1.41 9.23 16.10
CA TRP A 176 -2.58 9.36 15.21
C TRP A 176 -3.92 9.32 15.96
N ILE A 177 -3.99 8.59 17.06
CA ILE A 177 -5.19 8.50 17.93
C ILE A 177 -5.32 9.79 18.75
N GLU A 178 -4.27 10.17 19.47
CA GLU A 178 -4.27 11.33 20.37
C GLU A 178 -4.47 12.65 19.61
N SER A 179 -3.99 12.75 18.36
CA SER A 179 -4.25 13.92 17.51
C SER A 179 -5.70 14.02 17.01
N GLY A 180 -6.51 12.98 17.22
CA GLY A 180 -7.87 12.89 16.72
C GLY A 180 -7.97 12.73 15.20
N ILE A 181 -6.87 12.44 14.51
CA ILE A 181 -6.87 12.27 13.04
C ILE A 181 -7.53 10.95 12.66
N LEU A 182 -7.26 9.90 13.44
CA LEU A 182 -7.87 8.59 13.27
C LEU A 182 -8.34 8.06 14.63
N GLY A 183 -9.59 7.59 14.73
CA GLY A 183 -10.03 6.84 15.91
C GLY A 183 -9.36 5.46 15.99
N PRO A 184 -9.35 4.80 17.17
CA PRO A 184 -8.62 3.54 17.40
C PRO A 184 -8.90 2.44 16.36
N ARG A 185 -10.19 2.16 16.08
CA ARG A 185 -10.60 1.18 15.06
C ARG A 185 -10.15 1.56 13.64
N THR A 186 -10.03 2.85 13.36
CA THR A 186 -9.59 3.32 12.04
C THR A 186 -8.08 3.16 11.88
N VAL A 187 -7.31 3.38 12.95
CA VAL A 187 -5.86 3.11 12.96
C VAL A 187 -5.58 1.64 12.66
N GLU A 188 -6.28 0.70 13.32
CA GLU A 188 -6.14 -0.73 13.02
C GLU A 188 -6.39 -1.05 11.53
N ARG A 189 -7.43 -0.44 10.95
CA ARG A 189 -7.74 -0.62 9.52
C ARG A 189 -6.70 0.01 8.60
N ALA A 190 -6.16 1.17 8.95
CA ALA A 190 -5.10 1.85 8.21
C ALA A 190 -3.80 1.02 8.24
N LEU A 191 -3.38 0.54 9.42
CA LEU A 191 -2.24 -0.36 9.59
C LEU A 191 -2.43 -1.70 8.86
N ALA A 192 -3.67 -2.18 8.76
CA ALA A 192 -3.98 -3.39 8.01
C ALA A 192 -4.08 -3.18 6.49
N GLY A 193 -3.87 -1.94 5.98
CA GLY A 193 -4.01 -1.60 4.56
C GLY A 193 -5.44 -1.69 4.03
N LYS A 194 -6.45 -1.68 4.90
CA LYS A 194 -7.88 -1.86 4.55
C LYS A 194 -8.64 -0.56 4.30
N ASP A 195 -8.00 0.58 4.55
CA ASP A 195 -8.56 1.91 4.32
C ASP A 195 -7.52 2.75 3.56
N TYR A 196 -7.44 2.54 2.25
CA TYR A 196 -6.40 3.12 1.39
C TYR A 196 -6.33 4.65 1.51
N ASN A 197 -7.46 5.34 1.33
CA ASN A 197 -7.50 6.80 1.36
C ASN A 197 -7.06 7.36 2.72
N LYS A 198 -7.53 6.78 3.84
CA LYS A 198 -7.13 7.25 5.18
C LYS A 198 -5.69 6.89 5.52
N GLY A 199 -5.23 5.69 5.14
CA GLY A 199 -3.84 5.26 5.33
C GLY A 199 -2.87 6.17 4.58
N THR A 200 -3.10 6.36 3.29
CA THR A 200 -2.30 7.25 2.45
C THR A 200 -2.32 8.70 2.96
N ARG A 201 -3.48 9.20 3.41
CA ARG A 201 -3.60 10.53 4.01
C ARG A 201 -2.79 10.68 5.30
N VAL A 202 -2.91 9.75 6.24
CA VAL A 202 -2.24 9.87 7.55
C VAL A 202 -0.72 9.78 7.40
N HIS A 203 -0.22 8.95 6.47
CA HIS A 203 1.21 8.91 6.14
C HIS A 203 1.70 10.23 5.52
N LYS A 204 0.93 10.82 4.58
CA LYS A 204 1.25 12.14 4.01
C LYS A 204 1.28 13.24 5.08
N ILE A 205 0.30 13.26 5.99
CA ILE A 205 0.26 14.23 7.11
C ILE A 205 1.45 14.04 8.04
N THR A 206 1.76 12.79 8.40
CA THR A 206 2.89 12.45 9.27
C THR A 206 4.21 12.92 8.66
N LEU A 207 4.43 12.61 7.38
CA LEU A 207 5.64 13.02 6.65
C LEU A 207 5.77 14.55 6.62
N GLN A 208 4.68 15.27 6.34
CA GLN A 208 4.65 16.73 6.37
C GLN A 208 4.94 17.31 7.75
N ALA A 209 4.39 16.71 8.81
CA ALA A 209 4.64 17.14 10.19
C ALA A 209 6.11 16.93 10.59
N MET A 210 6.69 15.78 10.25
CA MET A 210 8.11 15.48 10.50
C MET A 210 9.04 16.47 9.78
N TRP A 211 8.78 16.76 8.50
CA TRP A 211 9.58 17.73 7.75
C TRP A 211 9.49 19.16 8.31
N GLN A 212 8.32 19.60 8.79
CA GLN A 212 8.20 20.92 9.41
C GLN A 212 9.01 21.05 10.72
N LEU A 213 9.22 19.94 11.44
CA LEU A 213 10.05 19.90 12.65
C LEU A 213 11.55 19.79 12.35
N ILE A 214 11.93 19.00 11.33
CA ILE A 214 13.33 18.71 10.99
C ILE A 214 13.93 19.85 10.15
N LEU A 215 13.19 20.40 9.19
CA LEU A 215 13.74 21.32 8.19
C LEU A 215 14.40 22.57 8.81
N PRO A 216 13.85 23.24 9.85
CA PRO A 216 14.53 24.36 10.49
C PRO A 216 15.91 23.99 11.05
N GLN A 217 16.04 22.79 11.64
CA GLN A 217 17.30 22.31 12.20
C GLN A 217 18.31 22.00 11.09
N VAL A 218 17.85 21.39 10.00
CA VAL A 218 18.68 21.15 8.81
C VAL A 218 19.17 22.48 8.23
N LEU A 219 18.30 23.48 8.11
CA LEU A 219 18.67 24.81 7.63
C LEU A 219 19.67 25.52 8.54
N ALA A 220 19.51 25.41 9.87
CA ALA A 220 20.46 25.95 10.85
C ALA A 220 21.83 25.26 10.75
N PHE A 221 21.85 23.93 10.74
CA PHE A 221 23.08 23.14 10.55
C PHE A 221 23.80 23.49 9.26
N ILE A 222 23.04 23.64 8.16
CA ILE A 222 23.58 24.05 6.87
C ILE A 222 24.16 25.47 6.92
N ALA A 223 23.47 26.42 7.56
CA ALA A 223 23.95 27.79 7.71
C ALA A 223 25.27 27.85 8.50
N GLU A 224 25.47 26.93 9.45
CA GLU A 224 26.72 26.76 10.20
C GLU A 224 27.84 26.04 9.43
N LYS A 225 27.50 25.25 8.39
CA LYS A 225 28.42 24.32 7.70
C LYS A 225 28.69 24.64 6.23
N ASP A 226 28.87 25.92 5.89
CA ASP A 226 29.22 26.44 4.56
C ASP A 226 28.05 26.57 3.55
N ASN A 227 28.01 27.70 2.83
CA ASN A 227 26.93 28.06 1.90
C ASN A 227 26.88 27.17 0.66
N GLU A 228 27.98 26.49 0.32
CA GLU A 228 28.03 25.55 -0.82
C GLU A 228 27.24 24.25 -0.53
N LEU A 229 27.23 23.79 0.73
CA LEU A 229 26.40 22.66 1.19
C LEU A 229 24.91 23.01 1.14
N LYS A 230 24.55 24.27 1.42
CA LYS A 230 23.16 24.78 1.30
C LYS A 230 22.61 24.63 -0.11
N GLN A 231 23.34 25.14 -1.10
CA GLN A 231 22.92 25.06 -2.51
C GLN A 231 22.97 23.63 -3.07
N ASN A 232 23.78 22.74 -2.49
CA ASN A 232 23.86 21.33 -2.89
C ASN A 232 22.78 20.46 -2.24
N LEU A 233 22.34 20.75 -1.01
CA LEU A 233 21.22 20.05 -0.34
C LEU A 233 19.85 20.51 -0.86
N GLU A 234 19.70 21.78 -1.24
CA GLU A 234 18.57 22.24 -2.08
C GLU A 234 18.47 21.43 -3.38
N ARG A 235 19.60 20.91 -3.88
CA ARG A 235 19.69 20.02 -5.05
C ARG A 235 19.67 18.52 -4.74
N ARG A 236 19.87 18.08 -3.48
CA ARG A 236 20.10 16.66 -3.13
C ARG A 236 19.66 16.26 -1.71
N THR A 237 18.42 16.54 -1.33
CA THR A 237 17.83 15.87 -0.14
C THR A 237 17.19 14.55 -0.57
N ARG A 238 17.80 13.43 -0.16
CA ARG A 238 17.30 12.07 -0.35
C ARG A 238 16.64 11.57 0.93
N ILE A 239 15.31 11.61 1.05
CA ILE A 239 14.52 10.93 2.10
C ILE A 239 13.10 10.60 1.54
N PRO A 240 12.35 9.66 2.15
CA PRO A 240 12.04 8.34 1.64
C PRO A 240 10.86 8.31 0.64
N ILE A 241 11.20 8.04 -0.63
CA ILE A 241 10.32 8.01 -1.81
C ILE A 241 9.18 6.98 -1.78
N SER A 242 9.26 5.92 -0.98
CA SER A 242 8.52 4.69 -1.32
C SER A 242 6.99 4.83 -1.41
N SER A 243 6.37 5.75 -0.64
CA SER A 243 4.92 5.95 -0.68
C SER A 243 4.49 7.11 -1.59
N THR A 244 5.10 8.29 -1.52
CA THR A 244 4.74 9.45 -2.37
C THR A 244 5.20 9.28 -3.81
N GLY A 245 6.36 8.65 -4.04
CA GLY A 245 6.89 8.38 -5.37
C GLY A 245 6.03 7.40 -6.17
N GLY A 246 5.50 6.35 -5.53
CA GLY A 246 4.55 5.44 -6.17
C GLY A 246 3.23 6.14 -6.55
N ILE A 247 2.71 6.99 -5.66
CA ILE A 247 1.51 7.79 -5.96
C ILE A 247 1.80 8.77 -7.12
N ARG A 248 2.92 9.48 -7.08
CA ARG A 248 3.34 10.40 -8.15
C ARG A 248 3.44 9.66 -9.49
N ALA A 249 4.10 8.49 -9.50
CA ALA A 249 4.28 7.69 -10.69
C ALA A 249 2.95 7.39 -11.39
N GLN A 250 1.93 7.02 -10.62
CA GLN A 250 0.59 6.77 -11.17
C GLN A 250 -0.11 8.06 -11.60
N ARG A 251 0.03 9.15 -10.83
CA ARG A 251 -0.65 10.43 -11.08
C ARG A 251 -0.13 11.16 -12.32
N GLU A 252 1.11 10.89 -12.70
CA GLU A 252 1.81 11.47 -13.85
C GLU A 252 2.19 10.43 -14.92
N GLY A 253 1.77 9.16 -14.79
CA GLY A 253 2.06 8.12 -15.78
C GLY A 253 3.55 7.78 -15.95
N LEU A 254 4.38 8.01 -14.94
CA LEU A 254 5.83 7.82 -15.02
C LEU A 254 6.23 6.35 -14.76
N GLU A 255 6.38 5.57 -15.84
CA GLU A 255 6.63 4.13 -15.73
C GLU A 255 7.96 3.79 -15.01
N GLN A 256 9.05 4.51 -15.29
CA GLN A 256 10.34 4.20 -14.63
C GLN A 256 10.29 4.51 -13.13
N LEU A 257 9.60 5.58 -12.74
CA LEU A 257 9.33 5.90 -11.33
C LEU A 257 8.47 4.82 -10.67
N HIS A 258 7.45 4.33 -11.37
CA HIS A 258 6.59 3.24 -10.89
C HIS A 258 7.40 1.97 -10.62
N LEU A 259 8.23 1.55 -11.57
CA LEU A 259 9.09 0.37 -11.42
C LEU A 259 10.12 0.55 -10.31
N TYR A 260 10.70 1.75 -10.18
CA TYR A 260 11.61 2.09 -9.09
C TYR A 260 10.91 1.97 -7.73
N ALA A 261 9.72 2.56 -7.58
CA ALA A 261 8.94 2.48 -6.36
C ALA A 261 8.53 1.03 -6.05
N PHE A 262 8.05 0.29 -7.04
CA PHE A 262 7.67 -1.12 -6.88
C PHE A 262 8.84 -2.00 -6.47
N HIS A 263 10.03 -1.77 -7.04
CA HIS A 263 11.25 -2.47 -6.63
C HIS A 263 11.58 -2.21 -5.15
N LYS A 264 11.46 -0.96 -4.67
CA LYS A 264 11.61 -0.67 -3.23
C LYS A 264 10.56 -1.37 -2.38
N MET A 265 9.30 -1.40 -2.82
CA MET A 265 8.24 -2.15 -2.12
C MET A 265 8.53 -3.64 -2.07
N LEU A 266 9.12 -4.22 -3.11
CA LEU A 266 9.38 -5.65 -3.23
C LEU A 266 10.33 -6.17 -2.14
N ALA A 267 11.40 -5.43 -1.83
CA ALA A 267 12.29 -5.76 -0.72
C ALA A 267 11.51 -5.85 0.61
N PHE A 268 10.60 -4.91 0.86
CA PHE A 268 9.74 -4.89 2.04
C PHE A 268 8.71 -6.02 2.05
N PHE A 269 8.14 -6.40 0.89
CA PHE A 269 7.26 -7.58 0.80
C PHE A 269 7.99 -8.86 1.18
N HIS A 270 9.25 -9.02 0.76
CA HIS A 270 10.10 -10.11 1.22
C HIS A 270 10.34 -10.03 2.74
N ARG A 271 10.76 -8.87 3.26
CA ARG A 271 11.08 -8.69 4.70
C ARG A 271 9.91 -9.03 5.62
N TYR A 272 8.70 -8.60 5.29
CA TYR A 272 7.51 -8.68 6.15
C TYR A 272 6.56 -9.83 5.80
N ASP A 273 7.06 -10.87 5.11
CA ASP A 273 6.34 -12.12 4.84
C ASP A 273 5.07 -11.96 3.99
N HIS A 274 5.01 -10.96 3.11
CA HIS A 274 3.98 -10.82 2.07
C HIS A 274 4.32 -11.72 0.87
N THR A 275 4.41 -13.02 1.15
CA THR A 275 4.98 -14.04 0.25
C THR A 275 4.38 -14.06 -1.15
N ASN A 276 3.09 -13.74 -1.28
CA ASN A 276 2.42 -13.65 -2.57
C ASN A 276 2.95 -12.51 -3.44
N TYR A 277 3.02 -11.29 -2.89
CA TYR A 277 3.58 -10.14 -3.59
C TYR A 277 5.10 -10.25 -3.74
N ALA A 278 5.80 -10.83 -2.78
CA ALA A 278 7.23 -11.15 -2.89
C ALA A 278 7.51 -12.06 -4.12
N ARG A 279 6.79 -13.19 -4.21
CA ARG A 279 6.93 -14.17 -5.30
C ARG A 279 6.51 -13.59 -6.66
N TRP A 280 5.29 -13.10 -6.75
CA TRP A 280 4.70 -12.68 -8.02
C TRP A 280 5.15 -11.27 -8.45
N GLY A 281 5.57 -10.42 -7.51
CA GLY A 281 6.21 -9.15 -7.81
C GLY A 281 7.57 -9.31 -8.48
N ALA A 282 8.35 -10.34 -8.10
CA ALA A 282 9.60 -10.65 -8.79
C ALA A 282 9.35 -11.12 -10.23
N VAL A 283 8.33 -11.95 -10.45
CA VAL A 283 7.89 -12.35 -11.80
C VAL A 283 7.41 -11.13 -12.60
N TYR A 284 6.57 -10.29 -12.01
CA TYR A 284 6.08 -9.07 -12.64
C TYR A 284 7.22 -8.14 -13.10
N LEU A 285 8.22 -7.89 -12.25
CA LEU A 285 9.38 -7.08 -12.64
C LEU A 285 10.16 -7.71 -13.78
N ALA A 286 10.39 -9.03 -13.77
CA ALA A 286 11.07 -9.71 -14.86
C ALA A 286 10.30 -9.63 -16.18
N GLU A 287 8.97 -9.75 -16.15
CA GLU A 287 8.11 -9.63 -17.34
C GLU A 287 8.14 -8.21 -17.91
N VAL A 288 8.02 -7.18 -17.07
CA VAL A 288 8.02 -5.78 -17.51
C VAL A 288 9.37 -5.36 -18.11
N LYS A 289 10.48 -5.99 -17.69
CA LYS A 289 11.80 -5.74 -18.31
C LYS A 289 11.97 -6.31 -19.70
N GLN A 290 11.00 -7.09 -20.19
CA GLN A 290 11.07 -7.82 -21.46
C GLN A 290 9.85 -7.56 -22.35
N LEU A 291 9.24 -6.38 -22.21
CA LEU A 291 8.08 -5.98 -23.01
C LEU A 291 8.46 -5.82 -24.50
N PRO A 292 7.51 -6.07 -25.42
CA PRO A 292 7.66 -5.64 -26.81
C PRO A 292 7.95 -4.14 -26.90
N ALA A 293 8.78 -3.73 -27.86
CA ALA A 293 9.22 -2.33 -27.99
C ALA A 293 8.06 -1.34 -28.15
N GLU A 294 7.01 -1.75 -28.88
CA GLU A 294 5.80 -0.95 -29.08
C GLU A 294 5.05 -0.71 -27.76
N VAL A 295 4.93 -1.74 -26.93
CA VAL A 295 4.29 -1.64 -25.61
C VAL A 295 5.14 -0.80 -24.66
N GLN A 296 6.46 -0.96 -24.70
CA GLN A 296 7.37 -0.15 -23.89
C GLN A 296 7.25 1.34 -24.26
N ALA A 297 7.16 1.68 -25.54
CA ALA A 297 6.97 3.05 -25.99
C ALA A 297 5.64 3.65 -25.49
N GLU A 298 4.55 2.89 -25.54
CA GLU A 298 3.26 3.30 -24.98
C GLU A 298 3.33 3.51 -23.45
N PHE A 299 4.07 2.65 -22.73
CA PHE A 299 4.26 2.82 -21.28
C PHE A 299 5.13 4.02 -20.94
N ASP A 300 6.18 4.29 -21.73
CA ASP A 300 7.01 5.48 -21.57
C ASP A 300 6.22 6.78 -21.84
N ASN A 301 5.20 6.72 -22.70
CA ASN A 301 4.22 7.80 -22.92
C ASN A 301 3.16 7.91 -21.80
N GLY A 302 3.17 7.02 -20.80
CA GLY A 302 2.22 7.00 -19.70
C GLY A 302 0.92 6.25 -19.97
N ASN A 303 0.80 5.53 -21.09
CA ASN A 303 -0.42 4.79 -21.47
C ASN A 303 -0.57 3.44 -20.74
N TRP A 304 -0.17 3.40 -19.46
CA TRP A 304 -0.39 2.28 -18.54
C TRP A 304 -1.31 2.64 -17.37
N VAL A 305 -1.65 3.93 -17.23
CA VAL A 305 -2.62 4.47 -16.27
C VAL A 305 -3.84 5.04 -16.99
N VAL A 306 -4.90 5.30 -16.23
CA VAL A 306 -6.15 5.87 -16.74
C VAL A 306 -6.42 7.25 -16.14
N LYS A 307 -6.99 8.15 -16.93
CA LYS A 307 -7.36 9.51 -16.55
C LYS A 307 -8.87 9.67 -16.64
N GLY A 308 -9.50 10.02 -15.51
CA GLY A 308 -10.97 10.13 -15.41
C GLY A 308 -11.53 11.55 -15.54
N SER A 309 -10.70 12.59 -15.48
CA SER A 309 -11.13 13.98 -15.67
C SER A 309 -10.05 14.83 -16.34
N PRO A 310 -10.36 16.02 -16.88
CA PRO A 310 -9.37 16.89 -17.53
C PRO A 310 -8.29 17.45 -16.60
N ARG A 311 -8.44 17.33 -15.28
CA ARG A 311 -7.49 17.87 -14.29
C ARG A 311 -6.09 17.27 -14.47
N ARG A 312 -5.06 18.00 -14.06
CA ARG A 312 -3.69 17.48 -14.03
C ARG A 312 -3.46 16.63 -12.78
N PHE A 313 -2.40 15.82 -12.80
CA PHE A 313 -1.98 15.03 -11.64
C PHE A 313 -3.12 14.18 -11.05
N ASN A 314 -3.96 13.57 -11.90
CA ASN A 314 -5.17 12.88 -11.47
C ASN A 314 -5.27 11.45 -12.03
N GLN A 315 -4.29 11.00 -12.80
CA GLN A 315 -4.23 9.63 -13.33
C GLN A 315 -4.19 8.61 -12.18
N VAL A 316 -4.68 7.41 -12.45
CA VAL A 316 -4.66 6.28 -11.50
C VAL A 316 -4.40 4.97 -12.23
N ASP A 317 -3.98 3.97 -11.48
CA ASP A 317 -3.88 2.60 -12.01
C ASP A 317 -5.25 2.10 -12.51
N PRO A 318 -5.30 1.29 -13.59
CA PRO A 318 -6.55 0.77 -14.12
C PRO A 318 -7.41 0.03 -13.09
N ASP A 319 -6.81 -0.65 -12.10
CA ASP A 319 -7.59 -1.34 -11.06
C ASP A 319 -8.35 -0.37 -10.15
N GLN A 320 -7.76 0.80 -9.87
CA GLN A 320 -8.42 1.89 -9.15
C GLN A 320 -9.49 2.58 -10.00
N GLY A 321 -9.19 2.84 -11.28
CA GLY A 321 -10.16 3.39 -12.22
C GLY A 321 -11.39 2.50 -12.36
N GLN A 322 -11.19 1.18 -12.41
CA GLN A 322 -12.26 0.20 -12.41
C GLN A 322 -13.12 0.28 -11.14
N GLU A 323 -12.54 0.46 -9.95
CA GLU A 323 -13.32 0.64 -8.71
C GLU A 323 -14.16 1.93 -8.74
N TRP A 324 -13.66 3.01 -9.32
CA TRP A 324 -14.43 4.25 -9.49
C TRP A 324 -15.62 4.04 -10.43
N LEU A 325 -15.40 3.43 -11.58
CA LEU A 325 -16.46 3.08 -12.54
C LEU A 325 -17.49 2.15 -11.88
N ASN A 326 -17.02 1.14 -11.16
CA ASN A 326 -17.86 0.26 -10.34
C ASN A 326 -18.70 1.03 -9.33
N GLY A 327 -18.13 2.04 -8.68
CA GLY A 327 -18.84 2.94 -7.77
C GLY A 327 -20.04 3.62 -8.41
N THR A 328 -19.93 4.03 -9.67
CA THR A 328 -21.04 4.68 -10.39
C THR A 328 -22.25 3.76 -10.59
N GLY A 329 -22.01 2.47 -10.87
CA GLY A 329 -23.07 1.47 -11.07
C GLY A 329 -23.56 0.78 -9.78
N LYS A 330 -22.79 0.85 -8.69
CA LYS A 330 -23.05 0.19 -7.39
C LYS A 330 -23.93 0.99 -6.40
N ARG A 331 -24.48 2.17 -6.74
CA ARG A 331 -25.20 3.12 -5.84
C ARG A 331 -25.71 2.54 -4.50
N GLY A 332 -25.41 3.25 -3.39
CA GLY A 332 -26.14 3.17 -2.11
C GLY A 332 -26.35 1.78 -1.50
N GLY A 333 -25.38 0.87 -1.58
CA GLY A 333 -25.46 -0.42 -0.90
C GLY A 333 -24.78 -1.59 -1.61
N GLY A 334 -24.47 -1.49 -2.91
CA GLY A 334 -23.85 -2.60 -3.65
C GLY A 334 -24.70 -3.88 -3.63
N ILE A 335 -24.04 -5.04 -3.55
CA ILE A 335 -24.70 -6.35 -3.44
C ILE A 335 -25.14 -6.56 -1.97
N VAL A 336 -26.20 -5.86 -1.55
CA VAL A 336 -26.77 -5.97 -0.20
C VAL A 336 -28.28 -6.27 -0.27
N GLY A 337 -28.75 -7.11 0.65
CA GLY A 337 -30.16 -7.47 0.77
C GLY A 337 -30.66 -8.33 -0.39
N ILE A 338 -31.64 -7.82 -1.14
CA ILE A 338 -32.36 -8.54 -2.20
C ILE A 338 -31.46 -9.00 -3.37
N THR A 339 -30.31 -8.35 -3.57
CA THR A 339 -29.30 -8.71 -4.58
C THR A 339 -28.39 -9.87 -4.15
N ARG A 340 -28.57 -10.44 -2.95
CA ARG A 340 -27.85 -11.65 -2.51
C ARG A 340 -28.37 -12.94 -3.16
N THR A 341 -29.57 -12.91 -3.74
CA THR A 341 -30.09 -14.06 -4.48
C THR A 341 -29.43 -14.13 -5.85
N THR A 342 -29.04 -15.33 -6.29
CA THR A 342 -28.37 -15.54 -7.59
C THR A 342 -29.17 -14.92 -8.74
N ALA A 343 -30.50 -15.06 -8.75
CA ALA A 343 -31.36 -14.48 -9.79
C ALA A 343 -31.34 -12.95 -9.79
N ALA A 344 -31.37 -12.30 -8.62
CA ALA A 344 -31.28 -10.84 -8.54
C ALA A 344 -29.87 -10.35 -8.89
N LEU A 345 -28.83 -11.08 -8.49
CA LEU A 345 -27.45 -10.80 -8.89
C LEU A 345 -27.29 -10.90 -10.40
N CYS A 346 -27.80 -11.95 -11.05
CA CYS A 346 -27.79 -12.12 -12.50
C CYS A 346 -28.51 -10.98 -13.23
N ARG A 347 -29.71 -10.57 -12.76
CA ARG A 347 -30.43 -9.41 -13.33
C ARG A 347 -29.67 -8.10 -13.14
N TRP A 348 -29.05 -7.93 -11.97
CA TRP A 348 -28.23 -6.77 -11.66
C TRP A 348 -26.98 -6.70 -12.55
N THR A 349 -26.30 -7.84 -12.77
CA THR A 349 -25.14 -7.95 -13.65
C THR A 349 -25.54 -7.69 -15.11
N LEU A 350 -26.59 -8.33 -15.63
CA LEU A 350 -27.00 -8.16 -17.03
C LEU A 350 -27.33 -6.69 -17.39
N SER A 351 -27.91 -5.95 -16.46
CA SER A 351 -28.25 -4.53 -16.67
C SER A 351 -27.14 -3.55 -16.28
N TYR A 352 -26.00 -4.03 -15.76
CA TYR A 352 -24.96 -3.16 -15.17
C TYR A 352 -24.41 -2.14 -16.17
N ASN A 353 -23.96 -2.62 -17.34
CA ASN A 353 -23.38 -1.78 -18.39
C ASN A 353 -24.37 -0.72 -18.88
N LEU A 354 -25.63 -1.12 -19.11
CA LEU A 354 -26.71 -0.21 -19.53
C LEU A 354 -27.01 0.84 -18.48
N ARG A 355 -27.07 0.47 -17.19
CA ARG A 355 -27.32 1.42 -16.10
C ARG A 355 -26.19 2.43 -15.93
N ALA A 356 -24.94 1.99 -16.06
CA ALA A 356 -23.79 2.89 -16.03
C ALA A 356 -23.83 3.88 -17.20
N HIS A 357 -24.17 3.41 -18.40
CA HIS A 357 -24.32 4.27 -19.58
C HIS A 357 -25.47 5.28 -19.45
N ILE A 358 -26.65 4.84 -18.99
CA ILE A 358 -27.78 5.75 -18.71
C ILE A 358 -27.39 6.81 -17.68
N ALA A 359 -26.66 6.43 -16.63
CA ALA A 359 -26.19 7.38 -15.62
C ALA A 359 -25.22 8.42 -16.21
N ALA A 360 -24.32 8.02 -17.12
CA ALA A 360 -23.42 8.93 -17.82
C ALA A 360 -24.20 9.93 -18.70
N LEU A 361 -25.09 9.43 -19.57
CA LEU A 361 -25.94 10.27 -20.43
C LEU A 361 -26.83 11.22 -19.61
N THR A 362 -27.34 10.76 -18.46
CA THR A 362 -28.15 11.60 -17.58
C THR A 362 -27.34 12.77 -17.03
N ARG A 363 -26.07 12.56 -16.63
CA ARG A 363 -25.21 13.65 -16.15
C ARG A 363 -24.90 14.66 -17.24
N GLU A 364 -24.59 14.17 -18.44
CA GLU A 364 -24.39 15.01 -19.61
C GLU A 364 -25.62 15.88 -19.89
N MET A 365 -26.82 15.27 -19.89
CA MET A 365 -28.09 15.96 -20.09
C MET A 365 -28.32 17.08 -19.05
N TYR A 366 -27.97 16.85 -17.78
CA TYR A 366 -28.11 17.85 -16.73
C TYR A 366 -26.92 18.82 -16.60
N ARG A 367 -25.90 18.70 -17.46
CA ARG A 367 -24.64 19.47 -17.36
C ARG A 367 -24.04 19.43 -15.96
N ILE A 368 -24.16 18.28 -15.29
CA ILE A 368 -23.46 18.04 -14.04
C ILE A 368 -22.03 17.71 -14.44
N ASP A 369 -21.11 18.64 -14.20
CA ASP A 369 -19.69 18.40 -14.44
C ASP A 369 -19.26 17.15 -13.64
N ASP A 370 -18.75 16.13 -14.33
CA ASP A 370 -18.24 14.89 -13.72
C ASP A 370 -17.08 15.13 -12.72
N ASP A 371 -16.58 16.36 -12.71
CA ASP A 371 -15.54 16.88 -11.84
C ASP A 371 -15.86 16.65 -10.35
N ASP A 372 -17.11 16.72 -9.88
CA ASP A 372 -17.37 16.64 -8.43
C ASP A 372 -17.33 15.22 -7.85
N HIS A 373 -17.49 14.17 -8.67
CA HIS A 373 -17.51 12.78 -8.21
C HIS A 373 -16.29 11.95 -8.65
N ILE A 374 -15.63 12.32 -9.75
CA ILE A 374 -14.38 11.71 -10.22
C ILE A 374 -13.16 12.49 -9.69
N ALA A 375 -13.34 13.70 -9.14
CA ALA A 375 -12.24 14.50 -8.59
C ALA A 375 -11.45 13.77 -7.51
N CYS A 376 -10.14 14.02 -7.58
CA CYS A 376 -9.24 13.85 -6.45
C CYS A 376 -9.68 14.77 -5.30
N ASN A 377 -10.49 14.24 -4.38
CA ASN A 377 -10.95 14.94 -3.15
C ASN A 377 -9.80 15.60 -2.35
N GLU A 378 -8.57 15.14 -2.55
CA GLU A 378 -7.38 15.65 -1.88
C GLU A 378 -7.03 17.09 -2.28
N SER A 379 -7.44 17.55 -3.47
CA SER A 379 -7.16 18.92 -3.93
C SER A 379 -8.21 19.95 -3.49
N ASN A 380 -9.31 19.51 -2.89
CA ASN A 380 -10.40 20.40 -2.50
C ASN A 380 -9.94 21.38 -1.39
N PRO A 381 -10.27 22.69 -1.48
CA PRO A 381 -9.83 23.69 -0.50
C PRO A 381 -10.23 23.36 0.94
N SER A 382 -11.42 22.79 1.15
CA SER A 382 -11.88 22.34 2.48
C SER A 382 -11.04 21.17 3.02
N GLY A 383 -10.68 20.22 2.15
CA GLY A 383 -9.77 19.11 2.46
C GLY A 383 -8.39 19.63 2.88
N ASN A 384 -7.82 20.54 2.10
CA ASN A 384 -6.54 21.19 2.40
C ASN A 384 -6.54 21.91 3.76
N ARG A 385 -7.60 22.65 4.10
CA ARG A 385 -7.72 23.31 5.42
C ARG A 385 -7.74 22.30 6.56
N ARG A 386 -8.51 21.22 6.43
CA ARG A 386 -8.57 20.14 7.43
C ARG A 386 -7.20 19.49 7.60
N ASP A 387 -6.54 19.13 6.50
CA ASP A 387 -5.23 18.49 6.51
C ASP A 387 -4.17 19.39 7.16
N ASN A 388 -4.19 20.70 6.88
CA ASN A 388 -3.31 21.66 7.55
C ASN A 388 -3.58 21.75 9.06
N GLY A 389 -4.85 21.72 9.48
CA GLY A 389 -5.22 21.67 10.90
C GLY A 389 -4.72 20.40 11.58
N ASP A 390 -4.87 19.25 10.93
CA ASP A 390 -4.40 17.96 11.44
C ASP A 390 -2.87 17.88 11.51
N VAL A 391 -2.14 18.44 10.53
CA VAL A 391 -0.67 18.55 10.59
C VAL A 391 -0.22 19.30 11.84
N LYS A 392 -0.88 20.40 12.22
CA LYS A 392 -0.55 21.14 13.45
C LYS A 392 -0.71 20.30 14.70
N LYS A 393 -1.80 19.53 14.81
CA LYS A 393 -2.03 18.62 15.94
C LYS A 393 -0.95 17.54 16.04
N VAL A 394 -0.52 16.97 14.91
CA VAL A 394 0.60 16.01 14.91
C VAL A 394 1.89 16.68 15.36
N ILE A 395 2.19 17.87 14.85
CA ILE A 395 3.40 18.64 15.24
C ILE A 395 3.41 18.88 16.76
N GLU A 396 2.29 19.31 17.34
CA GLU A 396 2.15 19.54 18.77
C GLU A 396 2.48 18.28 19.58
N LEU A 397 1.93 17.13 19.20
CA LEU A 397 2.20 15.86 19.90
C LEU A 397 3.63 15.35 19.68
N LEU A 398 4.17 15.47 18.47
CA LEU A 398 5.57 15.09 18.19
C LEU A 398 6.54 15.96 19.02
N HIS A 399 6.23 17.25 19.15
CA HIS A 399 7.00 18.18 19.98
C HIS A 399 6.87 17.87 21.48
N GLN A 400 5.66 17.60 21.97
CA GLN A 400 5.42 17.17 23.36
C GLN A 400 6.15 15.86 23.69
N ALA A 401 6.15 14.92 22.75
CA ALA A 401 6.91 13.70 22.85
C ALA A 401 8.43 13.91 22.66
N ASN A 402 8.89 15.12 22.36
CA ASN A 402 10.31 15.45 22.16
C ASN A 402 11.07 14.47 21.23
N ILE A 403 10.47 14.10 20.09
CA ILE A 403 11.03 13.03 19.25
C ILE A 403 12.35 13.37 18.54
N PHE A 404 12.62 14.66 18.31
CA PHE A 404 13.81 15.13 17.60
C PHE A 404 14.77 15.92 18.50
N ASN A 405 14.53 15.97 19.82
CA ASN A 405 15.35 16.72 20.78
C ASN A 405 15.69 18.15 20.33
N VAL A 406 14.69 18.85 19.78
CA VAL A 406 14.86 20.15 19.11
C VAL A 406 15.46 21.22 20.03
N ASN A 407 15.31 21.04 21.34
CA ASN A 407 15.76 21.98 22.37
C ASN A 407 17.09 21.57 23.04
N GLN A 408 17.77 20.51 22.58
CA GLN A 408 18.99 19.97 23.20
C GLN A 408 18.84 19.65 24.71
N GLN A 409 17.63 19.34 25.15
CA GLN A 409 17.29 19.15 26.57
C GLN A 409 17.50 17.71 27.05
N ALA A 410 17.70 16.76 26.13
CA ALA A 410 17.95 15.36 26.44
C ALA A 410 19.29 14.88 25.85
N ASP A 411 19.89 13.87 26.45
CA ASP A 411 21.02 13.16 25.82
C ASP A 411 20.55 12.46 24.54
N VAL A 412 21.40 12.41 23.51
CA VAL A 412 21.12 11.63 22.30
C VAL A 412 20.97 10.18 22.71
N PRO A 413 19.80 9.55 22.49
CA PRO A 413 19.59 8.20 22.97
C PRO A 413 20.57 7.25 22.28
N GLU A 414 21.21 6.37 23.06
CA GLU A 414 22.19 5.40 22.55
C GLU A 414 21.61 4.46 21.48
N ARG A 415 20.27 4.38 21.41
CA ARG A 415 19.51 3.37 20.68
C ARG A 415 18.18 3.90 20.18
N LEU A 416 17.60 3.19 19.21
CA LEU A 416 16.24 3.46 18.74
C LEU A 416 15.22 3.36 19.90
N GLN A 417 14.31 4.34 20.00
CA GLN A 417 13.31 4.40 21.06
C GLN A 417 11.89 4.46 20.50
N ASN A 418 10.92 4.01 21.29
CA ASN A 418 9.51 4.28 21.04
C ASN A 418 9.25 5.80 21.07
N MET A 419 8.46 6.30 20.12
CA MET A 419 8.20 7.74 19.97
C MET A 419 7.53 8.36 21.20
N VAL A 420 6.64 7.62 21.87
CA VAL A 420 5.81 8.08 22.99
C VAL A 420 6.35 7.61 24.33
N THR A 421 6.54 6.31 24.53
CA THR A 421 6.93 5.72 25.83
C THR A 421 8.41 5.90 26.15
N LYS A 422 9.23 6.18 25.14
CA LYS A 422 10.71 6.24 25.24
C LYS A 422 11.38 4.90 25.58
N ASP A 423 10.63 3.81 25.53
CA ASP A 423 11.19 2.47 25.70
C ASP A 423 12.26 2.19 24.64
N LEU A 424 13.40 1.66 25.08
CA LEU A 424 14.53 1.34 24.21
C LEU A 424 14.27 0.05 23.43
N ALA A 425 14.56 0.07 22.12
CA ALA A 425 14.61 -1.15 21.33
C ALA A 425 15.73 -2.07 21.81
N THR A 426 15.54 -3.39 21.70
CA THR A 426 16.63 -4.36 21.83
C THR A 426 17.50 -4.35 20.56
N THR A 427 18.70 -4.94 20.61
CA THR A 427 19.66 -4.84 19.49
C THR A 427 19.12 -5.53 18.25
N GLN A 428 18.42 -6.63 18.47
CA GLN A 428 17.76 -7.37 17.42
C GLN A 428 16.60 -6.58 16.79
N ILE A 429 15.81 -5.85 17.58
CA ILE A 429 14.70 -5.01 17.07
C ILE A 429 15.26 -3.82 16.28
N GLU A 430 16.26 -3.15 16.82
CA GLU A 430 16.91 -1.99 16.20
C GLU A 430 17.54 -2.36 14.85
N GLU A 431 18.33 -3.42 14.79
CA GLU A 431 18.88 -3.92 13.53
C GLU A 431 17.78 -4.36 12.56
N SER A 432 16.75 -5.05 13.06
CA SER A 432 15.61 -5.51 12.26
C SER A 432 14.86 -4.36 11.57
N LEU A 433 14.67 -3.23 12.27
CA LEU A 433 13.97 -2.06 11.76
C LEU A 433 14.86 -1.22 10.82
N LEU A 434 16.09 -0.89 11.25
CA LEU A 434 16.99 -0.03 10.47
C LEU A 434 17.47 -0.71 9.18
N LYS A 435 17.73 -2.03 9.22
CA LYS A 435 18.19 -2.81 8.06
C LYS A 435 17.04 -3.50 7.33
N ALA A 436 15.78 -3.16 7.59
CA ALA A 436 14.61 -3.83 7.02
C ALA A 436 14.65 -3.91 5.48
N SER A 437 15.05 -2.81 4.83
CA SER A 437 15.17 -2.72 3.36
C SER A 437 16.29 -3.63 2.81
N SER A 438 17.49 -3.57 3.39
CA SER A 438 18.63 -4.38 2.92
C SER A 438 18.43 -5.86 3.17
N LEU A 439 17.92 -6.24 4.35
CA LEU A 439 17.56 -7.64 4.66
C LEU A 439 16.47 -8.16 3.73
N GLY A 440 15.51 -7.31 3.37
CA GLY A 440 14.50 -7.62 2.36
C GLY A 440 15.09 -7.84 0.97
N GLN A 441 16.03 -6.99 0.57
CA GLN A 441 16.73 -7.09 -0.71
C GLN A 441 17.56 -8.38 -0.80
N GLU A 442 18.28 -8.77 0.26
CA GLU A 442 19.02 -10.04 0.29
C GLU A 442 18.11 -11.25 0.05
N LYS A 443 16.89 -11.21 0.61
CA LYS A 443 15.88 -12.27 0.39
C LYS A 443 15.34 -12.26 -1.03
N LEU A 444 15.17 -11.08 -1.64
CA LEU A 444 14.80 -10.95 -3.05
C LEU A 444 15.91 -11.49 -3.97
N ASP A 445 17.15 -11.08 -3.76
CA ASP A 445 18.31 -11.54 -4.55
C ASP A 445 18.45 -13.06 -4.46
N THR A 446 18.33 -13.63 -3.26
CA THR A 446 18.32 -15.09 -3.05
C THR A 446 17.19 -15.75 -3.83
N PHE A 447 15.97 -15.21 -3.75
CA PHE A 447 14.81 -15.75 -4.44
C PHE A 447 15.02 -15.78 -5.96
N VAL A 448 15.51 -14.69 -6.53
CA VAL A 448 15.75 -14.54 -7.98
C VAL A 448 16.81 -15.53 -8.44
N LYS A 449 17.95 -15.61 -7.72
CA LYS A 449 19.06 -16.53 -8.04
C LYS A 449 18.65 -17.99 -8.01
N GLU A 450 17.88 -18.41 -7.01
CA GLU A 450 17.50 -19.82 -6.84
C GLU A 450 16.36 -20.30 -7.76
N ARG A 451 15.58 -19.38 -8.35
CA ARG A 451 14.32 -19.73 -9.05
C ARG A 451 14.17 -19.17 -10.45
N LEU A 452 14.57 -17.91 -10.66
CA LEU A 452 14.34 -17.19 -11.93
C LEU A 452 15.56 -17.20 -12.85
N MET A 453 16.77 -17.23 -12.29
CA MET A 453 18.03 -17.24 -13.06
C MET A 453 18.55 -18.64 -13.38
N VAL A 454 18.07 -19.67 -12.66
CA VAL A 454 18.51 -21.05 -12.88
C VAL A 454 17.84 -21.63 -14.14
N PRO A 455 18.58 -22.28 -15.05
CA PRO A 455 18.02 -22.99 -16.19
C PRO A 455 16.96 -24.02 -15.77
N LYS A 456 15.99 -24.29 -16.63
CA LYS A 456 14.88 -25.20 -16.30
C LYS A 456 15.34 -26.65 -16.12
N GLU A 457 16.42 -27.05 -16.79
CA GLU A 457 16.95 -28.40 -16.75
C GLU A 457 17.78 -28.70 -15.49
N ASP A 458 18.10 -27.71 -14.67
CA ASP A 458 18.89 -27.90 -13.45
C ASP A 458 18.05 -28.58 -12.35
N GLU A 459 18.49 -29.76 -11.91
CA GLU A 459 17.83 -30.53 -10.85
C GLU A 459 17.78 -29.79 -9.51
N ASN A 460 18.69 -28.85 -9.26
CA ASN A 460 18.74 -28.06 -8.03
C ASN A 460 17.84 -26.82 -8.07
N ARG A 461 17.16 -26.55 -9.19
CA ARG A 461 16.28 -25.40 -9.34
C ARG A 461 15.07 -25.52 -8.39
N LYS A 462 14.91 -24.52 -7.51
CA LYS A 462 13.70 -24.42 -6.68
C LYS A 462 12.52 -23.99 -7.56
N LYS A 463 11.34 -24.57 -7.32
CA LYS A 463 10.13 -24.20 -8.08
C LYS A 463 9.64 -22.83 -7.62
N LEU A 464 8.95 -22.11 -8.51
CA LEU A 464 8.40 -20.80 -8.20
C LEU A 464 7.45 -20.86 -6.99
N ARG A 465 6.59 -21.90 -6.95
CA ARG A 465 5.54 -22.06 -5.94
C ARG A 465 5.99 -22.71 -4.65
N ASP A 466 7.26 -23.11 -4.54
CA ASP A 466 7.77 -23.67 -3.29
C ASP A 466 7.57 -22.68 -2.14
N PRO A 467 7.31 -23.18 -0.91
CA PRO A 467 7.13 -22.34 0.26
C PRO A 467 8.33 -21.41 0.48
N LEU A 468 8.05 -20.15 0.84
CA LEU A 468 9.06 -19.20 1.24
C LEU A 468 9.22 -19.25 2.77
N PRO A 469 10.44 -19.43 3.31
CA PRO A 469 10.68 -19.33 4.74
C PRO A 469 10.24 -17.97 5.29
N LYS A 470 9.53 -17.97 6.41
CA LYS A 470 9.08 -16.73 7.08
C LYS A 470 10.23 -16.07 7.82
N ASN A 471 10.38 -14.77 7.65
CA ASN A 471 11.37 -13.94 8.32
C ASN A 471 10.95 -13.60 9.75
N LYS A 472 9.65 -13.42 10.02
CA LYS A 472 9.13 -12.96 11.32
C LYS A 472 9.90 -11.75 11.85
N ALA A 473 9.99 -10.70 11.03
CA ALA A 473 10.75 -9.50 11.34
C ALA A 473 10.33 -8.91 12.71
N LEU A 474 11.30 -8.73 13.60
CA LEU A 474 11.09 -8.13 14.92
C LEU A 474 10.79 -6.64 14.79
N THR A 475 9.82 -6.16 15.55
CA THR A 475 9.45 -4.73 15.61
C THR A 475 9.22 -4.33 17.06
N PHE A 476 8.80 -3.08 17.30
CA PHE A 476 8.43 -2.66 18.66
C PHE A 476 7.27 -3.46 19.26
N VAL A 477 6.42 -4.10 18.45
CA VAL A 477 5.42 -5.04 18.98
C VAL A 477 6.09 -6.16 19.77
N SER A 478 7.19 -6.70 19.25
CA SER A 478 7.96 -7.78 19.89
C SER A 478 8.57 -7.38 21.24
N LEU A 479 8.72 -6.08 21.51
CA LEU A 479 9.18 -5.59 22.82
C LEU A 479 8.13 -5.80 23.91
N TYR A 480 6.85 -5.72 23.54
CA TYR A 480 5.71 -5.80 24.47
C TYR A 480 5.02 -7.17 24.45
N GLU A 481 5.43 -8.07 23.56
CA GLU A 481 4.97 -9.45 23.55
C GLU A 481 5.51 -10.17 24.79
N ALA A 482 4.63 -10.48 25.74
CA ALA A 482 5.01 -11.27 26.91
C ALA A 482 5.49 -12.66 26.45
N GLU A 483 6.67 -13.07 26.92
CA GLU A 483 7.10 -14.46 26.82
C GLU A 483 6.01 -15.33 27.47
N LYS A 484 5.43 -16.26 26.71
CA LYS A 484 4.61 -17.34 27.26
C LYS A 484 5.52 -18.26 28.08
N LYS A 485 5.95 -17.83 29.27
CA LYS A 485 6.61 -18.71 30.22
C LYS A 485 5.60 -19.72 30.73
N GLU A 486 5.99 -20.98 30.61
CA GLU A 486 5.47 -22.23 31.14
C GLU A 486 4.14 -22.23 31.92
N ARG A 487 3.31 -23.22 31.57
CA ARG A 487 2.02 -23.57 32.20
C ARG A 487 2.01 -23.48 33.74
N GLU A 488 3.13 -23.75 34.41
CA GLU A 488 3.25 -23.70 35.87
C GLU A 488 3.08 -22.29 36.46
N LYS A 489 3.65 -21.25 35.85
CA LYS A 489 3.47 -19.86 36.34
C LYS A 489 2.03 -19.37 36.15
N SER A 490 1.36 -19.81 35.09
CA SER A 490 -0.04 -19.45 34.83
C SER A 490 -1.02 -20.05 35.86
N ALA A 491 -0.69 -21.18 36.47
CA ALA A 491 -1.48 -21.78 37.54
C ALA A 491 -1.34 -20.99 38.86
N ALA A 492 -0.12 -20.58 39.20
CA ALA A 492 0.14 -19.71 40.36
C ALA A 492 -0.54 -18.35 40.23
N ILE A 493 -0.42 -17.69 39.07
CA ILE A 493 -1.04 -16.37 38.81
C ILE A 493 -2.58 -16.44 38.89
N LYS A 494 -3.20 -17.54 38.44
CA LYS A 494 -4.65 -17.76 38.57
C LYS A 494 -5.08 -17.97 40.02
N ALA A 495 -4.28 -18.71 40.81
CA ALA A 495 -4.55 -18.90 42.24
C ALA A 495 -4.49 -17.56 42.98
N ASP A 496 -3.51 -16.72 42.67
CA ASP A 496 -3.29 -15.40 43.28
C ASP A 496 -4.41 -14.39 42.98
N ARG A 497 -4.88 -14.31 41.73
CA ARG A 497 -6.08 -13.52 41.37
C ARG A 497 -7.34 -13.97 42.11
N THR A 498 -7.46 -15.28 42.35
CA THR A 498 -8.62 -15.85 43.05
C THR A 498 -8.67 -15.41 44.52
N ILE A 499 -7.52 -15.14 45.16
CA ILE A 499 -7.46 -14.70 46.57
C ILE A 499 -8.03 -13.28 46.72
N LEU A 500 -7.59 -12.33 45.88
CA LEU A 500 -8.10 -10.95 45.90
C LEU A 500 -9.59 -10.90 45.54
N GLN A 501 -10.02 -11.66 44.52
CA GLN A 501 -11.41 -11.75 44.14
C GLN A 501 -12.28 -12.31 45.29
N ARG A 502 -11.81 -13.34 46.00
CA ARG A 502 -12.52 -13.91 47.17
C ARG A 502 -12.65 -12.91 48.33
N ILE A 503 -11.65 -12.06 48.57
CA ILE A 503 -11.72 -11.01 49.59
C ILE A 503 -12.81 -9.99 49.21
N ILE A 504 -12.83 -9.55 47.94
CA ILE A 504 -13.83 -8.62 47.42
C ILE A 504 -15.24 -9.23 47.50
N THR A 505 -15.42 -10.47 47.01
CA THR A 505 -16.72 -11.16 47.07
C THR A 505 -17.19 -11.41 48.50
N ALA A 506 -16.29 -11.70 49.45
CA ALA A 506 -16.65 -11.87 50.85
C ALA A 506 -17.11 -10.55 51.49
N TYR A 507 -16.46 -9.44 51.14
CA TYR A 507 -16.84 -8.10 51.57
C TYR A 507 -18.20 -7.69 50.98
N ASP A 508 -18.42 -7.89 49.68
CA ASP A 508 -19.66 -7.56 48.98
C ASP A 508 -20.85 -8.43 49.45
N ALA A 509 -20.57 -9.68 49.84
CA ALA A 509 -21.54 -10.58 50.47
C ALA A 509 -21.82 -10.25 51.97
N GLY A 510 -21.31 -9.12 52.49
CA GLY A 510 -21.58 -8.66 53.85
C GLY A 510 -20.88 -9.46 54.95
N ARG A 511 -19.85 -10.26 54.63
CA ARG A 511 -19.08 -10.99 55.65
C ARG A 511 -18.11 -10.04 56.34
N ARG A 512 -17.89 -10.25 57.64
CA ARG A 512 -16.90 -9.49 58.42
C ARG A 512 -15.49 -9.89 57.94
N VAL A 513 -14.85 -9.01 57.17
CA VAL A 513 -13.47 -9.17 56.68
C VAL A 513 -12.61 -8.06 57.30
N ASP A 514 -11.60 -8.44 58.09
CA ASP A 514 -10.65 -7.52 58.73
C ASP A 514 -9.57 -7.08 57.72
N LEU A 515 -9.95 -6.16 56.83
CA LEU A 515 -9.09 -5.61 55.77
C LEU A 515 -7.77 -5.03 56.30
N PRO A 516 -7.74 -4.24 57.40
CA PRO A 516 -6.49 -3.71 57.94
C PRO A 516 -5.46 -4.79 58.29
N ARG A 517 -5.91 -5.91 58.87
CA ARG A 517 -5.04 -7.04 59.21
C ARG A 517 -4.64 -7.89 58.01
N ILE A 518 -5.52 -8.00 57.02
CA ILE A 518 -5.22 -8.76 55.79
C ILE A 518 -4.19 -8.00 54.94
N LEU A 519 -4.33 -6.68 54.82
CA LEU A 519 -3.42 -5.83 54.04
C LEU A 519 -2.09 -5.55 54.75
N SER A 520 -1.93 -5.93 56.02
CA SER A 520 -0.64 -5.88 56.73
C SER A 520 0.29 -7.06 56.40
N HIS A 521 -0.15 -7.99 55.55
CA HIS A 521 0.65 -9.13 55.10
C HIS A 521 0.75 -9.14 53.57
N GLU A 522 1.87 -9.63 53.04
CA GLU A 522 2.00 -9.86 51.61
C GLU A 522 1.03 -10.96 51.16
N LEU A 523 0.01 -10.57 50.40
CA LEU A 523 -1.03 -11.49 49.92
C LEU A 523 -0.64 -12.20 48.63
N VAL A 524 0.32 -11.63 47.89
CA VAL A 524 0.85 -12.12 46.61
C VAL A 524 2.32 -11.70 46.48
N SER A 525 3.12 -12.51 45.79
CA SER A 525 4.56 -12.28 45.64
C SER A 525 4.91 -11.10 44.70
N VAL A 526 3.94 -10.63 43.91
CA VAL A 526 4.08 -9.47 43.00
C VAL A 526 2.73 -8.73 42.95
N PRO A 527 2.70 -7.39 42.98
CA PRO A 527 1.45 -6.64 42.83
C PRO A 527 0.83 -6.91 41.44
N LEU A 528 -0.37 -7.50 41.42
CA LEU A 528 -1.10 -7.81 40.18
C LEU A 528 -2.18 -6.75 39.93
N ALA A 529 -2.35 -6.35 38.67
CA ALA A 529 -3.45 -5.49 38.26
C ALA A 529 -4.81 -6.18 38.53
N THR A 530 -5.66 -5.49 39.30
CA THR A 530 -7.00 -5.94 39.70
C THR A 530 -8.02 -5.88 38.58
N ALA A 531 -7.74 -5.16 37.49
CA ALA A 531 -8.59 -5.09 36.31
C ALA A 531 -7.92 -5.76 35.10
N ASP A 532 -8.73 -6.25 34.17
CA ASP A 532 -8.25 -6.65 32.84
C ASP A 532 -7.91 -5.42 31.98
N THR A 533 -7.37 -5.65 30.79
CA THR A 533 -7.03 -4.57 29.83
C THR A 533 -8.23 -3.78 29.33
N ASN A 534 -9.46 -4.20 29.66
CA ASN A 534 -10.71 -3.54 29.30
C ASN A 534 -11.35 -2.81 30.50
N GLY A 535 -10.68 -2.78 31.65
CA GLY A 535 -11.18 -2.12 32.86
C GLY A 535 -12.27 -2.89 33.61
N GLN A 536 -12.46 -4.19 33.34
CA GLN A 536 -13.34 -5.05 34.14
C GLN A 536 -12.54 -5.68 35.29
N LEU A 537 -13.11 -5.63 36.49
CA LEU A 537 -12.59 -6.26 37.71
C LEU A 537 -12.71 -7.78 37.66
#